data_AF-A0A2S5K8S3-F1
#
_entry.id   AF-A0A2S5K8S3-F1
#
_cell.length_a   1.000
_cell.length_b   1.000
_cell.length_c   1.000
_cell.angle_alpha   90.00
_cell.angle_beta   90.00
_cell.angle_gamma   90.00
#
_symmetry.space_group_name_H-M   'P 1'
#
loop_
_entity.id
_entity.type
_entity.pdbx_description
1 polymer ?
#
loop_
_entity_poly.entity_id
_entity_poly.type
_entity_poly.pdbx_seq_one_letter_code
_entity_poly.pdbx_strand_id
1 'polypeptide(L)'
;MHSNDPLHGVTLEMIVTALAEHYGWAELAKKININCFKSDPSIKSSLKFLRRTPWARTEVEALYREMLTEQPEKDLADAGFNPWTQGNKEEH
;
A
#
# COMPACT_ATOMS: atom_id res chain seq x y z
N MET A 1 23.59 -9.70 -15.43
CA MET A 1 22.19 -9.53 -15.88
C MET A 1 21.44 -8.88 -14.72
N HIS A 2 21.48 -7.56 -14.60
CA HIS A 2 20.81 -6.84 -13.53
C HIS A 2 19.83 -5.86 -14.17
N SER A 3 18.62 -6.35 -14.41
CA SER A 3 17.47 -5.53 -14.78
C SER A 3 16.68 -5.26 -13.50
N ASN A 4 17.22 -4.38 -12.65
CA ASN A 4 16.45 -3.76 -11.57
C ASN A 4 15.88 -2.45 -12.12
N ASP A 5 14.90 -2.58 -13.02
CA ASP A 5 14.11 -1.44 -13.49
C ASP A 5 13.31 -0.87 -12.29
N PRO A 6 13.54 0.39 -11.90
CA PRO A 6 13.13 0.88 -10.57
C PRO A 6 11.65 1.26 -10.43
N LEU A 7 10.83 1.26 -11.49
CA LEU A 7 9.48 1.89 -11.43
C LEU A 7 8.39 1.29 -12.34
N HIS A 8 8.53 0.08 -12.89
CA HIS A 8 7.49 -0.47 -13.76
C HIS A 8 6.62 -1.53 -13.08
N GLY A 9 5.34 -1.20 -12.83
CA GLY A 9 4.28 -2.18 -12.54
C GLY A 9 4.37 -2.84 -11.17
N VAL A 10 3.92 -2.14 -10.12
CA VAL A 10 3.80 -2.70 -8.77
C VAL A 10 3.00 -4.01 -8.84
N THR A 11 3.69 -5.13 -8.67
CA THR A 11 3.07 -6.45 -8.70
C THR A 11 2.65 -6.86 -7.29
N LEU A 12 1.75 -7.84 -7.20
CA LEU A 12 1.41 -8.46 -5.91
C LEU A 12 2.64 -9.00 -5.17
N GLU A 13 3.69 -9.41 -5.90
CA GLU A 13 4.97 -9.83 -5.33
C GLU A 13 5.68 -8.68 -4.62
N MET A 14 5.77 -7.52 -5.27
CA MET A 14 6.36 -6.32 -4.67
C MET A 14 5.58 -5.86 -3.44
N ILE A 15 4.25 -5.86 -3.50
CA ILE A 15 3.40 -5.47 -2.37
C ILE A 15 3.70 -6.34 -1.15
N VAL A 16 3.67 -7.66 -1.31
CA VAL A 16 3.92 -8.59 -0.21
C VAL A 16 5.36 -8.46 0.30
N THR A 17 6.33 -8.24 -0.60
CA THR A 17 7.74 -8.04 -0.23
C THR A 17 7.91 -6.77 0.60
N ALA A 18 7.40 -5.63 0.12
CA ALA A 18 7.46 -4.34 0.83
C ALA A 18 6.78 -4.40 2.20
N LEU A 19 5.60 -5.01 2.28
CA LEU A 19 4.88 -5.20 3.54
C LEU A 19 5.65 -6.10 4.52
N ALA A 20 6.26 -7.18 4.03
CA ALA A 20 7.06 -8.08 4.85
C ALA A 20 8.36 -7.42 5.32
N GLU A 21 8.99 -6.59 4.49
CA GLU A 21 10.18 -5.82 4.87
C GLU A 21 9.87 -4.70 5.86
N HIS A 22 8.70 -4.05 5.73
CA HIS A 22 8.30 -2.94 6.58
C HIS A 22 7.76 -3.38 7.94
N TYR A 23 6.79 -4.30 7.97
CA TYR A 23 6.12 -4.74 9.20
C TYR A 23 6.66 -6.08 9.74
N GLY A 24 7.19 -6.93 8.87
CA GLY A 24 7.52 -8.31 9.23
C GLY A 24 6.30 -9.25 9.22
N TRP A 25 6.58 -10.53 9.04
CA TRP A 25 5.54 -11.57 8.91
C TRP A 25 4.63 -11.72 10.13
N ALA A 26 5.18 -11.52 11.33
CA ALA A 26 4.41 -11.61 12.57
C ALA A 26 3.34 -10.52 12.68
N GLU A 27 3.67 -9.28 12.29
CA GLU A 27 2.71 -8.17 12.26
C GLU A 27 1.70 -8.33 11.14
N LEU A 28 2.14 -8.80 9.96
CA LEU A 28 1.23 -9.13 8.87
C LEU A 28 0.20 -10.19 9.26
N ALA A 29 0.61 -11.21 10.01
CA ALA A 29 -0.30 -12.24 10.52
C ALA A 29 -1.30 -11.71 11.57
N LYS A 30 -0.99 -10.60 12.26
CA LYS A 30 -1.91 -9.93 13.19
C LYS A 30 -2.91 -9.06 12.45
N LYS A 31 -2.45 -8.29 11.46
CA LYS A 31 -3.30 -7.43 10.62
C LYS A 31 -4.20 -8.25 9.71
N ILE A 32 -3.62 -9.25 9.05
CA ILE A 32 -4.30 -10.16 8.12
C ILE A 32 -4.20 -11.56 8.73
N ASN A 33 -5.27 -11.97 9.43
CA ASN A 33 -5.32 -13.21 10.18
C ASN A 33 -5.43 -14.45 9.27
N ILE A 34 -4.39 -14.71 8.48
CA ILE A 34 -4.28 -15.87 7.59
C ILE A 34 -3.13 -16.79 8.03
N ASN A 35 -3.34 -18.09 7.91
CA ASN A 35 -2.32 -19.08 8.26
C ASN A 35 -1.06 -18.97 7.38
N CYS A 36 -1.19 -18.43 6.17
CA CYS A 36 -0.07 -18.27 5.25
C CYS A 36 1.10 -17.49 5.87
N PHE A 37 0.82 -16.44 6.64
CA PHE A 37 1.86 -15.62 7.27
C PHE A 37 2.36 -16.19 8.61
N LYS A 38 1.65 -17.17 9.19
CA LYS A 38 2.01 -17.81 10.46
C LYS A 38 2.85 -19.07 10.29
N SER A 39 2.53 -19.89 9.28
CA SER A 39 3.11 -21.23 9.12
C SER A 39 4.23 -21.28 8.08
N ASP A 40 4.06 -20.61 6.93
CA ASP A 40 5.04 -20.59 5.85
C ASP A 40 5.25 -19.15 5.33
N PRO A 41 5.83 -18.26 6.17
CA PRO A 41 6.06 -16.87 5.80
C PRO A 41 7.13 -16.76 4.71
N SER A 42 6.69 -16.82 3.46
CA SER A 42 7.54 -16.67 2.28
C SER A 42 6.76 -16.01 1.15
N ILE A 43 7.45 -15.22 0.33
CA ILE A 43 6.89 -14.50 -0.82
C ILE A 43 6.17 -15.46 -1.76
N LYS A 44 6.81 -16.57 -2.16
CA LYS A 44 6.24 -17.55 -3.10
C LYS A 44 5.00 -18.26 -2.53
N SER A 45 5.04 -18.62 -1.25
CA SER A 45 3.91 -19.27 -0.56
C SER A 45 2.72 -18.32 -0.46
N SER A 46 3.00 -17.07 -0.08
CA SER A 46 2.02 -15.97 -0.01
C SER A 46 1.36 -15.73 -1.36
N LEU A 47 2.13 -15.58 -2.44
CA LEU A 47 1.57 -15.39 -3.78
C LEU A 47 0.69 -16.56 -4.23
N LYS A 48 1.11 -17.80 -3.96
CA LYS A 48 0.31 -18.99 -4.28
C LYS A 48 -1.01 -19.00 -3.49
N PHE A 49 -0.99 -18.57 -2.23
CA PHE A 49 -2.17 -18.44 -1.39
C PHE A 49 -3.10 -17.31 -1.87
N LEU A 50 -2.57 -16.11 -2.10
CA LEU A 50 -3.31 -14.94 -2.59
C LEU A 50 -3.89 -15.12 -4.01
N ARG A 51 -3.39 -16.10 -4.77
CA ARG A 51 -4.01 -16.53 -6.04
C ARG A 51 -5.26 -17.38 -5.84
N ARG A 52 -5.33 -18.15 -4.76
CA ARG A 52 -6.45 -19.04 -4.42
C ARG A 52 -7.49 -18.36 -3.53
N THR A 53 -7.08 -17.33 -2.80
CA THR A 53 -7.88 -16.64 -1.79
C THR A 53 -7.99 -15.15 -2.15
N PRO A 54 -8.99 -14.76 -2.98
CA PRO A 54 -9.07 -13.40 -3.52
C PRO A 54 -9.33 -12.34 -2.45
N TRP A 55 -10.16 -12.66 -1.43
CA TRP A 55 -10.40 -11.71 -0.33
C TRP A 55 -9.11 -11.35 0.42
N ALA A 56 -8.20 -12.30 0.61
CA ALA A 56 -6.93 -12.06 1.28
C ALA A 56 -6.01 -11.18 0.43
N ARG A 57 -6.10 -11.26 -0.91
CA ARG A 57 -5.40 -10.33 -1.80
C ARG A 57 -5.88 -8.91 -1.58
N THR A 58 -7.19 -8.70 -1.53
CA THR A 58 -7.77 -7.37 -1.31
C THR A 58 -7.32 -6.78 0.03
N GLU A 59 -7.26 -7.58 1.10
CA GLU A 59 -6.75 -7.14 2.41
C GLU A 59 -5.26 -6.74 2.35
N VAL A 60 -4.43 -7.53 1.64
CA VAL A 60 -3.00 -7.21 1.45
C VAL A 60 -2.82 -5.92 0.66
N GLU A 61 -3.59 -5.72 -0.41
CA GLU A 61 -3.57 -4.49 -1.20
C GLU A 61 -4.07 -3.28 -0.41
N ALA A 62 -5.12 -3.45 0.40
CA ALA A 62 -5.61 -2.41 1.30
C ALA A 62 -4.54 -1.99 2.31
N LEU A 63 -3.90 -2.96 2.96
CA LEU A 63 -2.83 -2.68 3.92
C LEU A 63 -1.63 -1.97 3.27
N TYR A 64 -1.30 -2.30 2.03
CA TYR A 64 -0.25 -1.61 1.28
C TYR A 64 -0.62 -0.15 0.99
N ARG A 65 -1.88 0.12 0.67
CA ARG A 65 -2.37 1.50 0.51
C ARG A 65 -2.33 2.27 1.83
N GLU A 66 -2.62 1.63 2.95
CA GLU A 66 -2.48 2.24 4.28
C GLU A 66 -1.01 2.58 4.57
N MET A 67 -0.09 1.64 4.33
CA MET A 67 1.35 1.90 4.46
C MET A 67 1.83 3.08 3.58
N LEU A 68 1.25 3.24 2.38
CA LEU A 68 1.55 4.37 1.50
C LEU A 68 0.86 5.67 1.93
N THR A 69 -0.34 5.62 2.50
CA THR A 69 -1.07 6.82 2.97
C THR A 69 -0.51 7.37 4.28
N GLU A 70 0.25 6.58 5.02
CA GLU A 70 1.04 7.03 6.18
C GLU A 70 2.29 7.83 5.76
N GLN A 71 2.61 7.92 4.46
CA GLN A 71 3.50 8.98 3.98
C GLN A 71 2.73 10.30 4.09
N PRO A 72 3.15 11.21 4.98
CA PRO A 72 2.42 12.44 5.19
C PRO A 72 2.38 13.18 3.86
N GLU A 73 1.22 13.76 3.60
CA GLU A 73 0.98 14.89 2.73
C GLU A 73 1.95 16.06 3.04
N LYS A 74 3.26 15.85 2.87
CA LYS A 74 4.30 16.84 3.13
C LYS A 74 4.41 17.89 2.02
N ASP A 75 3.50 17.86 1.04
CA ASP A 75 3.48 18.81 -0.08
C ASP A 75 2.09 19.43 -0.37
N LEU A 76 1.08 19.32 0.52
CA LEU A 76 -0.18 20.09 0.34
C LEU A 76 -0.56 20.98 1.53
N ALA A 77 0.30 21.09 2.55
CA ALA A 77 0.07 21.95 3.72
C ALA A 77 1.02 23.18 3.82
N ASP A 78 1.78 23.53 2.76
CA ASP A 78 2.57 24.77 2.74
C ASP A 78 2.49 25.50 1.39
N ALA A 79 1.34 26.11 1.13
CA ALA A 79 1.23 27.39 0.43
C ALA A 79 -0.21 27.88 0.60
N GLY A 80 -0.38 28.97 1.35
CA GLY A 80 -1.65 29.68 1.47
C GLY A 80 -2.09 30.31 0.15
N PHE A 81 -2.52 29.49 -0.81
CA PHE A 81 -3.15 29.93 -2.04
C PHE A 81 -4.22 28.91 -2.46
N ASN A 82 -5.48 29.22 -2.13
CA ASN A 82 -6.65 28.50 -2.60
C ASN A 82 -7.29 29.31 -3.76
N PRO A 83 -6.96 29.07 -5.04
CA PRO A 83 -7.46 29.85 -6.18
C PRO A 83 -8.94 29.62 -6.55
N TRP A 84 -9.68 28.80 -5.81
CA TRP A 84 -11.09 28.47 -6.10
C TRP A 84 -12.05 28.70 -4.94
N THR A 85 -11.68 29.55 -3.98
CA THR A 85 -12.58 30.05 -2.94
C THR A 85 -12.80 31.55 -3.07
N GLN A 86 -13.48 31.98 -4.14
CA GLN A 86 -14.15 33.28 -4.18
C GLN A 86 -15.49 33.13 -4.89
N GLY A 87 -16.50 32.71 -4.13
CA GLY A 87 -17.89 32.96 -4.47
C GLY A 87 -18.43 34.04 -3.55
N ASN A 88 -18.63 35.26 -4.10
CA ASN A 88 -19.78 36.18 -3.91
C ASN A 88 -19.44 37.69 -3.90
N LYS A 89 -20.30 38.44 -4.60
CA LYS A 89 -20.63 39.89 -4.52
C LYS A 89 -19.51 40.86 -4.94
N GLU A 90 -19.75 41.99 -5.63
CA GLU A 90 -20.82 42.99 -5.52
C GLU A 90 -20.78 43.94 -6.76
N GLU A 91 -21.95 44.46 -7.17
CA GLU A 91 -22.30 45.79 -7.77
C GLU A 91 -21.62 46.41 -9.02
N HIS A 92 -22.39 46.60 -10.13
CA HIS A 92 -23.08 47.86 -10.50
C HIS A 92 -24.09 47.63 -11.65
#